data_AF-A0A920JH85-F1
#
_entry.id   AF-A0A920JH85-F1
#
_cell.length_a   1.000
_cell.length_b   1.000
_cell.length_c   1.000
_cell.angle_alpha   90.00
_cell.angle_beta   90.00
_cell.angle_gamma   90.00
#
_symmetry.space_group_name_H-M   'P 1'
#
loop_
_entity.id
_entity.type
_entity.pdbx_description
1 polymer ?
#
loop_
_entity_poly.entity_id
_entity_poly.type
_entity_poly.pdbx_seq_one_letter_code
_entity_poly.pdbx_strand_id
1 'polypeptide(L)'
;MPGSGLLVYHIDENRRWGTNRWSSGPVNDDHTHKLVDVETADGNGDMDNGINRGDGGDPFPGTSNNTDFSSNSDPNSDRYTGEATSIAVTNISSSSSSMTADIAIQTTKRHTDRL
;
A
#
# COMPACT_ATOMS: atom_id res chain seq x y z
N MET A 1 -7.92 9.65 13.06
CA MET A 1 -7.78 9.71 11.60
C MET A 1 -9.00 10.40 11.02
N PRO A 2 -8.89 11.64 10.55
CA PRO A 2 -9.90 12.25 9.70
C PRO A 2 -9.42 12.20 8.24
N GLY A 3 -9.98 11.30 7.45
CA GLY A 3 -9.74 11.19 6.02
C GLY A 3 -10.84 10.34 5.39
N SER A 4 -11.41 10.76 4.26
CA SER A 4 -12.44 10.00 3.53
C SER A 4 -11.81 9.41 2.28
N GLY A 5 -11.99 8.11 2.06
CA GLY A 5 -11.46 7.43 0.90
C GLY A 5 -11.33 5.92 1.15
N LEU A 6 -10.54 5.28 0.31
CA LEU A 6 -10.18 3.87 0.36
C LEU A 6 -8.81 3.71 1.04
N LEU A 7 -8.71 2.81 2.00
CA LEU A 7 -7.44 2.43 2.60
C LEU A 7 -6.88 1.20 1.90
N VAL A 8 -5.61 1.26 1.54
CA VAL A 8 -4.86 0.12 1.00
C VAL A 8 -3.98 -0.43 2.12
N TYR A 9 -4.15 -1.72 2.41
CA TYR A 9 -3.30 -2.44 3.35
C TYR A 9 -2.43 -3.42 2.59
N HIS A 10 -1.12 -3.30 2.78
CA HIS A 10 -0.15 -4.25 2.23
C HIS A 10 0.19 -5.27 3.32
N ILE A 11 -0.05 -6.55 3.02
CA ILE A 11 0.18 -7.65 3.95
C ILE A 11 1.37 -8.48 3.46
N ASP A 12 2.44 -8.53 4.26
CA ASP A 12 3.59 -9.38 3.99
C ASP A 12 3.61 -10.59 4.94
N GLU A 13 3.09 -11.72 4.45
CA GLU A 13 3.06 -12.98 5.22
C GLU A 13 4.44 -13.61 5.44
N ASN A 14 5.52 -13.09 4.84
CA ASN A 14 6.88 -13.51 5.18
C ASN A 14 7.32 -12.96 6.54
N ARG A 15 6.67 -11.88 7.01
CA ARG A 15 6.78 -11.43 8.40
C ARG A 15 5.93 -12.36 9.26
N ARG A 16 6.51 -12.91 10.33
CA ARG A 16 5.77 -13.80 11.24
C ARG A 16 4.99 -13.01 12.28
N TRP A 17 3.86 -13.55 12.71
CA TRP A 17 3.11 -13.10 13.90
C TRP A 17 3.80 -13.56 15.20
N GLY A 18 3.90 -12.66 16.18
CA GLY A 18 3.79 -13.05 17.57
C GLY A 18 4.10 -11.98 18.63
N THR A 19 3.44 -12.15 19.78
CA THR A 19 3.30 -11.16 20.87
C THR A 19 4.14 -11.46 22.12
N ASN A 20 4.99 -12.49 22.10
CA ASN A 20 5.29 -13.38 23.26
C ASN A 20 4.00 -14.04 23.81
N ARG A 21 3.97 -15.32 24.23
CA ARG A 21 4.99 -16.20 24.84
C ARG A 21 5.43 -17.42 23.99
N TRP A 22 5.08 -17.50 22.71
CA TRP A 22 5.68 -18.48 21.78
C TRP A 22 6.01 -17.89 20.39
N SER A 23 6.18 -16.56 20.32
CA SER A 23 6.55 -15.88 19.08
C SER A 23 7.97 -16.23 18.65
N SER A 24 8.17 -16.47 17.35
CA SER A 24 9.50 -16.62 16.75
C SER A 24 10.01 -15.34 16.07
N GLY A 25 9.47 -14.15 16.35
CA GLY A 25 10.01 -12.92 15.77
C GLY A 25 9.25 -11.61 16.04
N PRO A 26 9.86 -10.48 15.64
CA PRO A 26 9.28 -9.15 15.71
C PRO A 26 8.09 -8.92 14.75
N VAL A 27 7.13 -8.03 15.08
CA VAL A 27 5.92 -7.72 14.28
C VAL A 27 5.74 -6.21 14.13
N ASN A 28 5.60 -5.67 12.90
CA ASN A 28 5.34 -4.24 12.61
C ASN A 28 6.28 -3.25 13.35
N ASP A 29 7.48 -3.69 13.69
CA ASP A 29 8.48 -2.95 14.46
C ASP A 29 9.65 -2.46 13.60
N ASP A 30 9.69 -2.91 12.35
CA ASP A 30 10.56 -2.40 11.30
C ASP A 30 9.70 -1.58 10.35
N HIS A 31 9.92 -0.26 10.33
CA HIS A 31 9.17 0.66 9.48
C HIS A 31 9.48 0.47 7.99
N THR A 32 10.59 -0.18 7.65
CA THR A 32 10.96 -0.46 6.25
C THR A 32 10.41 -1.79 5.74
N HIS A 33 9.85 -2.63 6.63
CA HIS A 33 9.35 -3.96 6.26
C HIS A 33 8.31 -4.46 7.30
N LYS A 34 7.06 -4.06 7.13
CA LYS A 34 5.95 -4.36 8.06
C LYS A 34 5.21 -5.63 7.66
N LEU A 35 4.57 -6.29 8.63
CA LEU A 35 3.62 -7.38 8.38
C LEU A 35 2.32 -6.82 7.79
N VAL A 36 1.84 -5.72 8.36
CA VAL A 36 0.69 -4.97 7.86
C VAL A 36 1.13 -3.52 7.74
N ASP A 37 1.15 -3.04 6.51
CA ASP A 37 1.44 -1.66 6.19
C ASP A 37 0.20 -0.94 5.68
N VAL A 38 0.09 0.35 5.96
CA VAL A 38 -0.89 1.23 5.31
C VAL A 38 -0.14 1.97 4.22
N GLU A 39 -0.50 1.71 2.96
CA GLU A 39 0.05 2.45 1.84
C GLU A 39 -0.66 3.80 1.78
N THR A 40 0.05 4.90 2.08
CA THR A 40 -0.53 6.25 2.13
C THR A 40 -0.58 6.85 0.73
N ALA A 41 -1.76 7.32 0.30
CA ALA A 41 -1.98 7.78 -1.07
C ALA A 41 -1.07 8.95 -1.49
N ASP A 42 -0.53 9.70 -0.53
CA ASP A 42 0.41 10.80 -0.73
C ASP A 42 1.90 10.39 -0.71
N GLY A 43 2.24 9.17 -0.30
CA GLY A 43 3.62 8.67 -0.19
C GLY A 43 4.49 9.38 0.86
N ASN A 44 3.92 10.18 1.78
CA ASN A 44 4.72 10.99 2.71
C ASN A 44 5.37 10.16 3.83
N GLY A 45 4.85 8.94 4.10
CA GLY A 45 5.37 8.09 5.17
C GLY A 45 5.24 8.75 6.56
N ASP A 46 4.29 9.66 6.75
CA ASP A 46 4.14 10.42 7.99
C ASP A 46 3.87 9.51 9.19
N MET A 47 3.14 8.41 8.98
CA MET A 47 2.87 7.40 9.99
C MET A 47 4.13 6.63 10.40
N ASP A 48 5.05 6.42 9.46
CA ASP A 48 6.29 5.67 9.69
C ASP A 48 7.35 6.50 10.37
N ASN A 49 7.39 7.78 10.00
CA ASN A 49 8.27 8.78 10.57
C ASN A 49 7.74 9.34 11.91
N GLY A 50 6.56 8.89 12.36
CA GLY A 50 5.92 9.37 13.58
C GLY A 50 5.54 10.85 13.55
N ILE A 51 5.41 11.43 12.36
CA ILE A 51 5.06 12.84 12.14
C ILE A 51 3.62 13.10 12.57
N ASN A 52 2.70 12.21 12.17
CA ASN A 52 1.32 12.24 12.58
C ASN A 52 0.75 10.80 12.71
N ARG A 53 -0.52 10.69 13.11
CA ARG A 53 -1.23 9.38 13.19
C ARG A 53 -2.11 9.15 11.95
N GLY A 54 -1.72 9.74 10.83
CA GLY A 54 -2.43 9.86 9.57
C GLY A 54 -3.37 11.06 9.45
N ASP A 55 -3.61 11.45 8.20
CA ASP A 55 -4.36 12.62 7.76
C ASP A 55 -5.20 12.37 6.48
N GLY A 56 -5.63 13.43 5.80
CA GLY A 56 -6.48 13.34 4.62
C GLY A 56 -5.79 12.83 3.37
N GLY A 57 -4.44 12.83 3.35
CA GLY A 57 -3.59 12.37 2.27
C GLY A 57 -3.36 10.86 2.27
N ASP A 58 -3.64 10.15 3.37
CA ASP A 58 -3.44 8.71 3.43
C ASP A 58 -4.47 7.90 2.63
N PRO A 59 -5.79 8.17 2.71
CA PRO A 59 -6.77 7.39 1.95
C PRO A 59 -6.74 7.75 0.47
N PHE A 60 -7.00 6.79 -0.41
CA PHE A 60 -7.16 7.02 -1.85
C PHE A 60 -8.60 7.45 -2.19
N PRO A 61 -8.83 8.48 -3.02
CA PRO A 61 -7.83 9.41 -3.52
C PRO A 61 -7.51 10.52 -2.52
N GLY A 62 -8.32 10.67 -1.47
CA GLY A 62 -8.05 11.58 -0.36
C GLY A 62 -7.80 13.01 -0.81
N THR A 63 -6.98 13.74 -0.07
CA THR A 63 -6.55 15.09 -0.44
C THR A 63 -5.39 15.09 -1.43
N SER A 64 -4.69 13.97 -1.60
CA SER A 64 -3.61 13.81 -2.59
C SER A 64 -4.12 13.62 -4.02
N ASN A 65 -5.42 13.31 -4.18
CA ASN A 65 -6.06 12.95 -5.44
C ASN A 65 -5.41 11.76 -6.17
N ASN A 66 -4.69 10.89 -5.44
CA ASN A 66 -4.06 9.73 -6.05
C ASN A 66 -5.11 8.66 -6.36
N THR A 67 -5.30 8.31 -7.63
CA THR A 67 -6.34 7.39 -8.08
C THR A 67 -5.77 6.07 -8.63
N ASP A 68 -4.46 5.86 -8.45
CA ASP A 68 -3.70 4.73 -8.99
C ASP A 68 -2.79 4.15 -7.92
N PHE A 69 -3.04 2.88 -7.58
CA PHE A 69 -2.13 2.04 -6.82
C PHE A 69 -1.78 0.83 -7.68
N SER A 70 -0.60 0.87 -8.29
CA SER A 70 -0.09 -0.13 -9.23
C SER A 70 1.42 -0.26 -9.13
N SER A 71 2.05 -1.10 -9.95
CA SER A 71 3.51 -1.23 -9.99
C SER A 71 4.22 0.04 -10.50
N ASN A 72 3.47 0.99 -11.07
CA ASN A 72 4.01 2.21 -11.68
C ASN A 72 3.63 3.49 -10.94
N SER A 73 2.99 3.39 -9.76
CA SER A 73 2.59 4.52 -8.92
C SER A 73 3.58 4.74 -7.78
N ASP A 74 3.36 5.79 -6.98
CA ASP A 74 4.03 5.99 -5.69
C ASP A 74 2.96 6.45 -4.68
N PRO A 75 2.62 5.66 -3.64
CA PRO A 75 3.16 4.32 -3.34
C PRO A 75 2.79 3.28 -4.42
N ASN A 76 3.55 2.18 -4.50
CA ASN A 76 3.36 1.12 -5.50
C ASN A 76 2.88 -0.20 -4.90
N SER A 77 2.34 -1.06 -5.76
CA SER A 77 1.85 -2.39 -5.40
C SER A 77 2.93 -3.47 -5.30
N ASP A 78 4.20 -3.16 -5.50
CA ASP A 78 5.25 -4.18 -5.59
C ASP A 78 5.61 -4.69 -4.19
N ARG A 79 6.19 -5.90 -4.13
CA ARG A 79 6.71 -6.44 -2.87
C ARG A 79 7.84 -5.55 -2.36
N TYR A 80 8.15 -5.66 -1.07
CA TYR A 80 9.37 -5.06 -0.49
C TYR A 80 10.67 -5.45 -1.22
N THR A 81 10.69 -6.58 -1.93
CA THR A 81 11.81 -7.00 -2.77
C THR A 81 11.92 -6.27 -4.12
N GLY A 82 10.96 -5.39 -4.45
CA GLY A 82 10.83 -4.74 -5.76
C GLY A 82 10.21 -5.63 -6.84
N GLU A 83 9.73 -6.82 -6.47
CA GLU A 83 9.04 -7.71 -7.41
C GLU A 83 7.57 -7.33 -7.55
N ALA A 84 7.11 -7.16 -8.79
CA ALA A 84 5.71 -6.87 -9.07
C ALA A 84 4.76 -7.92 -8.48
N THR A 85 3.73 -7.46 -7.77
CA THR A 85 2.59 -8.30 -7.36
C THR A 85 1.60 -8.51 -8.49
N SER A 86 1.72 -7.73 -9.57
CA SER A 86 0.74 -7.65 -10.66
C SER A 86 -0.63 -7.14 -10.23
N ILE A 87 -0.81 -6.65 -9.01
CA ILE A 87 -2.09 -6.09 -8.55
C ILE A 87 -2.13 -4.62 -8.94
N ALA A 88 -3.27 -4.17 -9.47
CA ALA A 88 -3.52 -2.75 -9.69
C ALA A 88 -4.93 -2.39 -9.19
N VAL A 89 -5.02 -1.28 -8.47
CA VAL A 89 -6.26 -0.63 -8.05
C VAL A 89 -6.28 0.76 -8.68
N THR A 90 -7.11 0.93 -9.69
CA THR A 90 -7.13 2.13 -10.55
C THR A 90 -8.51 2.75 -10.63
N ASN A 91 -8.61 3.93 -11.26
CA ASN A 91 -9.88 4.63 -11.48
C ASN A 91 -10.68 4.82 -10.17
N ILE A 92 -9.94 5.06 -9.09
CA ILE A 92 -10.53 5.28 -7.77
C ILE A 92 -11.32 6.58 -7.83
N SER A 93 -12.63 6.51 -7.61
CA SER A 93 -13.50 7.69 -7.65
C SER A 93 -13.21 8.65 -6.50
N SER A 94 -13.58 9.91 -6.64
CA SER A 94 -13.60 10.86 -5.51
C SER A 94 -14.38 10.31 -4.32
N SER A 95 -13.93 10.66 -3.11
CA SER A 95 -14.56 10.22 -1.87
C SER A 95 -16.01 10.69 -1.79
N SER A 96 -16.93 9.73 -1.66
CA SER A 96 -18.37 9.98 -1.56
C SER A 96 -19.05 8.82 -0.82
N SER A 97 -20.38 8.88 -0.63
CA SER A 97 -21.13 7.76 -0.03
C SER A 97 -21.05 6.47 -0.84
N SER A 98 -20.82 6.59 -2.16
CA SER A 98 -20.54 5.47 -3.05
C SER A 98 -19.20 5.70 -3.72
N MET A 99 -18.26 4.79 -3.53
CA MET A 99 -16.96 4.81 -4.19
C MET A 99 -16.82 3.62 -5.13
N THR A 100 -16.06 3.82 -6.21
CA THR A 100 -15.71 2.78 -7.18
C THR A 100 -14.20 2.73 -7.35
N ALA A 101 -13.69 1.53 -7.66
CA ALA A 101 -12.32 1.31 -8.09
C ALA A 101 -12.31 0.08 -8.99
N ASP A 102 -11.40 0.07 -9.96
CA ASP A 102 -11.14 -1.09 -10.80
C ASP A 102 -10.00 -1.90 -10.19
N ILE A 103 -10.19 -3.21 -10.06
CA ILE A 103 -9.15 -4.13 -9.56
C ILE A 103 -8.75 -5.05 -10.69
N ALA A 104 -7.45 -5.07 -11.01
CA ALA A 104 -6.90 -5.86 -12.09
C ALA A 104 -5.67 -6.66 -11.65
N ILE A 105 -5.48 -7.81 -12.30
CA ILE A 105 -4.20 -8.53 -12.30
C ILE A 105 -3.50 -8.20 -13.62
N GLN A 106 -2.52 -7.32 -13.58
CA GLN A 106 -1.72 -6.93 -14.72
C GLN A 106 -0.56 -7.93 -14.91
N THR A 107 -0.64 -8.80 -15.90
CA THR A 107 0.53 -9.58 -16.32
C THR A 107 1.65 -8.63 -16.73
N THR A 108 2.75 -8.63 -15.98
CA THR A 108 3.96 -7.90 -16.35
C THR A 108 4.41 -8.41 -17.71
N LYS A 109 4.60 -7.50 -18.68
CA LYS A 109 5.29 -7.83 -19.92
C LYS A 109 6.67 -8.35 -19.52
N ARG A 110 6.93 -9.65 -19.69
CA ARG A 110 8.31 -10.17 -19.51
C ARG A 110 9.21 -9.34 -20.42
N HIS A 111 10.33 -8.87 -19.86
CA HIS A 111 11.42 -8.30 -20.63
C HIS A 111 11.68 -9.23 -21.81
N THR A 112 11.42 -8.77 -23.04
CA THR A 112 11.75 -9.53 -24.24
C THR A 112 13.28 -9.62 -24.26
N ASP A 113 13.81 -10.80 -23.98
CA ASP A 113 15.21 -11.11 -24.25
C ASP A 113 15.50 -10.72 -25.70
N ARG A 114 16.41 -9.75 -25.87
CA ARG A 114 16.96 -9.44 -27.19
C ARG A 114 17.87 -10.61 -27.57
N LEU A 115 17.51 -11.27 -28.68
CA LEU A 115 18.41 -12.10 -29.47
C LEU A 115 19.51 -11.24 -30.11
#